data_AF-A0A7V8ZQI6-F1
#
_entry.id   AF-A0A7V8ZQI6-F1
#
_cell.length_a   1.000
_cell.length_b   1.000
_cell.length_c   1.000
_cell.angle_alpha   90.00
_cell.angle_beta   90.00
_cell.angle_gamma   90.00
#
_symmetry.space_group_name_H-M   'P 1'
#
loop_
_entity.id
_entity.type
_entity.pdbx_description
1 polymer ?
#
loop_
_entity_poly.entity_id
_entity_poly.type
_entity_poly.pdbx_seq_one_letter_code
_entity_poly.pdbx_strand_id
1 'polypeptide(L)'
;MFFIAIVWSIAGAFLALHTGIPALVDRVVKSGWIPDSLALPNAAKLSAHCSSGNEPRAKLDGEALRLIRHAAWRMGFEVGYGAGLASMGRLDAARRSQTSEWLTNTARNLNVPEPLLPAIGHSANALHEFAVHIETDPQCTAARLAQRYGEGESAIYKMSAYVGHSASSRAAFPEIGARFVPNIRHHAKSANVPEQPLQPLLQDSMGGEDQTRAAVNRLDEYFKTGN
;
A
#
# COMPACT_ATOMS: atom_id res chain seq x y z
N MET A 1 -49.48 4.46 -1.50
CA MET A 1 -48.59 5.60 -1.80
C MET A 1 -47.61 5.94 -0.69
N PHE A 2 -48.02 5.96 0.59
CA PHE A 2 -47.14 6.29 1.73
C PHE A 2 -45.87 5.41 1.85
N PHE A 3 -46.00 4.11 1.60
CA PHE A 3 -44.88 3.15 1.62
C PHE A 3 -43.78 3.49 0.58
N ILE A 4 -44.17 3.90 -0.63
CA ILE A 4 -43.23 4.25 -1.70
C ILE A 4 -42.43 5.50 -1.33
N ALA A 5 -43.07 6.49 -0.70
CA ALA A 5 -42.39 7.71 -0.24
C ALA A 5 -41.33 7.41 0.83
N ILE A 6 -41.63 6.50 1.77
CA ILE A 6 -40.67 6.10 2.81
C ILE A 6 -39.46 5.39 2.20
N VAL A 7 -39.66 4.44 1.29
CA VAL A 7 -38.56 3.71 0.62
C VAL A 7 -37.66 4.67 -0.16
N TRP A 8 -38.23 5.63 -0.91
CA TRP A 8 -37.44 6.62 -1.64
C TRP A 8 -36.72 7.62 -0.73
N SER A 9 -37.29 7.98 0.41
CA SER A 9 -36.63 8.86 1.39
C SER A 9 -35.45 8.17 2.07
N ILE A 10 -35.60 6.89 2.42
CA ILE A 10 -34.50 6.06 2.94
C ILE A 10 -33.42 5.89 1.87
N ALA A 11 -33.80 5.52 0.64
CA ALA A 11 -32.86 5.38 -0.48
C ALA A 11 -32.11 6.69 -0.77
N GLY A 12 -32.80 7.83 -0.75
CA GLY A 12 -32.22 9.16 -0.91
C GLY A 12 -31.26 9.53 0.22
N ALA A 13 -31.59 9.19 1.47
CA ALA A 13 -30.71 9.38 2.62
C ALA A 13 -29.46 8.49 2.52
N PHE A 14 -29.59 7.23 2.12
CA PHE A 14 -28.45 6.34 1.87
C PHE A 14 -27.58 6.85 0.73
N LEU A 15 -28.17 7.36 -0.36
CA LEU A 15 -27.42 7.97 -1.47
C LEU A 15 -26.67 9.23 -1.02
N ALA A 16 -27.31 10.10 -0.24
CA ALA A 16 -26.70 11.31 0.29
C ALA A 16 -25.58 10.99 1.30
N LEU A 17 -25.76 9.96 2.14
CA LEU A 17 -24.72 9.48 3.05
C LEU A 17 -23.58 8.82 2.28
N HIS A 18 -23.88 8.03 1.26
CA HIS A 18 -22.88 7.28 0.50
C HIS A 18 -22.03 8.17 -0.40
N THR A 19 -22.60 9.24 -0.96
CA THR A 19 -21.88 10.16 -1.86
C THR A 19 -21.39 11.42 -1.14
N GLY A 20 -22.20 11.96 -0.23
CA GLY A 20 -21.93 13.22 0.46
C GLY A 20 -20.87 13.09 1.54
N ILE A 21 -20.91 12.03 2.38
CA ILE A 21 -19.94 11.87 3.47
C ILE A 21 -18.52 11.69 2.95
N PRO A 22 -18.22 10.82 1.95
CA PRO A 22 -16.85 10.67 1.45
C PRO A 22 -16.29 11.97 0.87
N ALA A 23 -17.07 12.71 0.10
CA ALA A 23 -16.64 13.98 -0.47
C ALA A 23 -16.36 15.04 0.61
N LEU A 24 -17.14 15.05 1.69
CA LEU A 24 -16.96 15.97 2.81
C LEU A 24 -15.72 15.59 3.62
N VAL A 25 -15.51 14.31 3.90
CA VAL A 25 -14.31 13.79 4.58
C VAL A 25 -13.06 14.10 3.74
N ASP A 26 -13.07 13.84 2.44
CA ASP A 26 -11.94 14.15 1.55
C ASP A 26 -11.61 15.64 1.57
N ARG A 27 -12.62 16.51 1.55
CA ARG A 27 -12.42 17.97 1.59
C ARG A 27 -11.84 18.42 2.94
N VAL A 28 -12.31 17.83 4.03
CA VAL A 28 -11.83 18.13 5.38
C VAL A 28 -10.39 17.63 5.58
N VAL A 29 -10.08 16.41 5.11
CA VAL A 29 -8.72 15.85 5.11
C VAL A 29 -7.77 16.69 4.24
N LYS A 30 -8.17 17.05 3.01
CA LYS A 30 -7.39 17.93 2.13
C LYS A 30 -7.19 19.34 2.71
N SER A 31 -8.12 19.82 3.53
CA SER A 31 -8.00 21.12 4.22
C SER A 31 -7.14 21.09 5.49
N GLY A 32 -6.60 19.92 5.88
CA GLY A 32 -5.74 19.76 7.05
C GLY A 32 -6.47 19.86 8.40
N TRP A 33 -7.81 19.80 8.40
CA TRP A 33 -8.63 19.91 9.62
C TRP A 33 -8.65 18.62 10.45
N ILE A 34 -8.42 17.46 9.82
CA ILE A 34 -8.27 16.17 10.51
C ILE A 34 -6.79 15.80 10.48
N PRO A 35 -6.12 15.64 11.63
CA PRO A 35 -4.75 15.15 11.66
C PRO A 35 -4.70 13.76 11.04
N ASP A 36 -3.66 13.48 10.24
CA ASP A 36 -3.47 12.21 9.51
C ASP A 36 -3.62 10.97 10.42
N SER A 37 -3.33 11.11 11.71
CA SER A 37 -3.48 10.08 12.74
C SER A 37 -4.93 9.62 12.99
N LEU A 38 -5.93 10.43 12.64
CA LEU A 38 -7.36 10.07 12.73
C LEU A 38 -7.89 9.48 11.41
N ALA A 39 -7.24 9.77 10.28
CA ALA A 39 -7.62 9.25 8.97
C ALA A 39 -7.05 7.85 8.71
N LEU A 40 -5.90 7.53 9.32
CA LEU A 40 -5.33 6.20 9.26
C LEU A 40 -5.96 5.35 10.39
N PRO A 41 -6.37 4.09 10.12
CA PRO A 41 -6.68 3.17 11.21
C PRO A 41 -5.49 3.11 12.17
N ASN A 42 -5.71 2.85 13.46
CA ASN A 42 -4.69 2.78 14.53
C ASN A 42 -3.61 1.69 14.28
N ALA A 43 -2.86 1.82 13.18
CA ALA A 43 -1.84 0.94 12.65
C ALA A 43 -0.60 0.92 13.55
N ALA A 44 -0.36 2.03 14.25
CA ALA A 44 0.77 2.19 15.17
C ALA A 44 0.77 1.21 16.37
N LYS A 45 -0.34 0.49 16.61
CA LYS A 45 -0.42 -0.53 17.69
C LYS A 45 -0.38 -1.98 17.20
N LEU A 46 -0.40 -2.23 15.89
CA LEU A 46 -0.63 -3.58 15.34
C LEU A 46 0.65 -4.40 15.11
N SER A 47 1.83 -3.78 15.11
CA SER A 47 3.13 -4.46 14.98
C SER A 47 3.74 -4.92 16.32
N ALA A 48 3.02 -4.75 17.44
CA ALA A 48 3.52 -5.07 18.79
C ALA A 48 3.90 -6.55 19.00
N HIS A 49 3.49 -7.43 18.09
CA HIS A 49 3.76 -8.87 18.15
C HIS A 49 5.13 -9.24 17.56
N CYS A 50 5.73 -8.37 16.75
CA CYS A 50 7.03 -8.60 16.15
C CYS A 50 8.13 -8.22 17.14
N SER A 51 8.64 -9.21 17.87
CA SER A 51 9.72 -8.99 18.84
C SER A 51 10.94 -8.41 18.11
N SER A 52 11.39 -7.22 18.52
CA SER A 52 12.67 -6.67 18.10
C SER A 52 13.78 -7.51 18.73
N GLY A 53 14.39 -8.40 17.96
CA GLY A 53 15.65 -9.00 18.40
C GLY A 53 16.71 -7.91 18.62
N ASN A 54 17.74 -8.18 19.40
CA ASN A 54 18.87 -7.26 19.54
C ASN A 54 19.90 -7.40 18.40
N GLU A 55 19.45 -7.71 17.19
CA GLU A 55 20.37 -7.78 16.04
C GLU A 55 20.95 -6.38 15.77
N PRO A 56 22.29 -6.25 15.70
CA PRO A 56 22.91 -4.99 15.36
C PRO A 56 22.54 -4.59 13.93
N ARG A 57 22.18 -3.31 13.76
CA ARG A 57 21.90 -2.73 12.44
C ARG A 57 23.10 -2.90 11.53
N ALA A 58 22.87 -3.36 10.31
CA ALA A 58 23.95 -3.53 9.34
C ALA A 58 24.56 -2.17 8.99
N LYS A 59 25.89 -2.05 9.08
CA LYS A 59 26.60 -0.92 8.48
C LYS A 59 26.71 -1.18 6.98
N LEU A 60 25.95 -0.43 6.20
CA LEU A 60 25.94 -0.52 4.75
C LEU A 60 26.65 0.69 4.14
N ASP A 61 27.39 0.47 3.07
CA ASP A 61 27.79 1.56 2.18
C ASP A 61 26.61 2.07 1.35
N GLY A 62 26.81 3.15 0.58
CA GLY A 62 25.75 3.77 -0.20
C GLY A 62 25.17 2.87 -1.29
N GLU A 63 25.99 2.01 -1.90
CA GLU A 63 25.55 1.10 -2.96
C GLU A 63 24.72 -0.05 -2.39
N ALA A 64 25.18 -0.67 -1.31
CA ALA A 64 24.45 -1.72 -0.61
C ALA A 64 23.12 -1.16 -0.09
N LEU A 65 23.11 0.03 0.52
CA LEU A 65 21.86 0.66 0.96
C LEU A 65 20.88 0.88 -0.20
N ARG A 66 21.36 1.33 -1.37
CA ARG A 66 20.53 1.49 -2.57
C ARG A 66 19.92 0.15 -3.03
N LEU A 67 20.72 -0.92 -3.08
CA LEU A 67 20.23 -2.25 -3.44
C LEU A 67 19.17 -2.75 -2.46
N ILE A 68 19.36 -2.54 -1.16
CA ILE A 68 18.39 -2.90 -0.12
C ILE A 68 17.09 -2.10 -0.29
N ARG A 69 17.18 -0.78 -0.52
CA ARG A 69 16.00 0.08 -0.75
C ARG A 69 15.23 -0.36 -2.00
N HIS A 70 15.92 -0.68 -3.09
CA HIS A 70 15.28 -1.20 -4.31
C HIS A 70 14.62 -2.57 -4.07
N ALA A 71 15.29 -3.47 -3.36
CA ALA A 71 14.72 -4.76 -3.02
C ALA A 71 13.49 -4.64 -2.11
N ALA A 72 13.52 -3.78 -1.09
CA ALA A 72 12.38 -3.49 -0.23
C ALA A 72 11.20 -2.88 -1.04
N TRP A 73 11.50 -1.95 -1.95
CA TRP A 73 10.53 -1.38 -2.87
C TRP A 73 9.86 -2.46 -3.71
N ARG A 74 10.65 -3.28 -4.43
CA ARG A 74 10.14 -4.35 -5.29
C ARG A 74 9.34 -5.37 -4.49
N MET A 75 9.79 -5.70 -3.28
CA MET A 75 9.15 -6.68 -2.41
C MET A 75 7.74 -6.24 -2.02
N GLY A 76 7.60 -5.04 -1.47
CA GLY A 76 6.28 -4.52 -1.14
C GLY A 76 5.41 -4.36 -2.39
N PHE A 77 5.97 -3.88 -3.51
CA PHE A 77 5.23 -3.72 -4.76
C PHE A 77 4.60 -5.03 -5.24
N GLU A 78 5.35 -6.13 -5.30
CA GLU A 78 4.82 -7.43 -5.73
C GLU A 78 3.78 -7.98 -4.75
N VAL A 79 3.94 -7.76 -3.44
CA VAL A 79 2.93 -8.11 -2.43
C VAL A 79 1.62 -7.36 -2.69
N GLY A 80 1.71 -6.03 -2.85
CA GLY A 80 0.56 -5.18 -3.11
C GLY A 80 -0.12 -5.46 -4.44
N TYR A 81 0.67 -5.62 -5.49
CA TYR A 81 0.17 -5.91 -6.84
C TYR A 81 -0.54 -7.28 -6.88
N GLY A 82 0.06 -8.30 -6.26
CA GLY A 82 -0.57 -9.61 -6.10
C GLY A 82 -1.88 -9.53 -5.30
N ALA A 83 -1.90 -8.78 -4.20
CA ALA A 83 -3.10 -8.56 -3.39
C ALA A 83 -4.22 -7.87 -4.17
N GLY A 84 -3.90 -6.83 -4.95
CA GLY A 84 -4.89 -6.14 -5.76
C GLY A 84 -5.42 -7.01 -6.91
N LEU A 85 -4.56 -7.82 -7.56
CA LEU A 85 -5.01 -8.83 -8.52
C LEU A 85 -5.93 -9.87 -7.87
N ALA A 86 -5.60 -10.34 -6.66
CA ALA A 86 -6.42 -11.30 -5.92
C ALA A 86 -7.78 -10.71 -5.56
N SER A 87 -7.82 -9.46 -5.11
CA SER A 87 -9.05 -8.71 -4.77
C SER A 87 -10.01 -8.59 -5.95
N MET A 88 -9.48 -8.55 -7.17
CA MET A 88 -10.26 -8.49 -8.41
C MET A 88 -10.56 -9.87 -9.03
N GLY A 89 -10.14 -10.96 -8.39
CA GLY A 89 -10.27 -12.31 -8.96
C GLY A 89 -9.40 -12.56 -10.20
N ARG A 90 -8.33 -11.78 -10.39
CA ARG A 90 -7.43 -11.82 -11.55
C ARG A 90 -6.08 -12.47 -11.26
N LEU A 91 -5.83 -12.89 -10.02
CA LEU A 91 -4.61 -13.60 -9.65
C LEU A 91 -4.76 -15.10 -9.90
N ASP A 92 -4.24 -15.56 -11.03
CA ASP A 92 -4.16 -16.99 -11.35
C ASP A 92 -3.06 -17.72 -10.57
N ALA A 93 -3.09 -19.06 -10.63
CA ALA A 93 -2.16 -19.91 -9.88
C ALA A 93 -0.69 -19.77 -10.36
N ALA A 94 -0.45 -19.57 -11.66
CA ALA A 94 0.89 -19.45 -12.21
C ALA A 94 1.55 -18.14 -11.74
N ARG A 95 0.81 -17.02 -11.83
CA ARG A 95 1.26 -15.72 -11.33
C ARG A 95 1.45 -15.75 -9.81
N ARG A 96 0.53 -16.38 -9.06
CA ARG A 96 0.68 -16.55 -7.61
C ARG A 96 1.97 -17.31 -7.27
N SER A 97 2.24 -18.42 -7.94
CA SER A 97 3.46 -19.21 -7.73
C SER A 97 4.72 -18.41 -8.06
N GLN A 98 4.73 -17.71 -9.21
CA GLN A 98 5.85 -16.87 -9.62
C GLN A 98 6.13 -15.76 -8.61
N THR A 99 5.09 -15.06 -8.14
CA THR A 99 5.22 -14.01 -7.14
C THR A 99 5.74 -14.59 -5.82
N SER A 100 5.21 -15.72 -5.36
CA SER A 100 5.68 -16.38 -4.12
C SER A 100 7.15 -16.74 -4.21
N GLU A 101 7.59 -17.40 -5.29
CA GLU A 101 8.99 -17.79 -5.47
C GLU A 101 9.93 -16.57 -5.48
N TRP A 102 9.54 -15.51 -6.18
CA TRP A 102 10.32 -14.28 -6.22
C TRP A 102 10.41 -13.60 -4.84
N LEU A 103 9.32 -13.60 -4.07
CA LEU A 103 9.28 -13.09 -2.69
C LEU A 103 10.17 -13.94 -1.77
N THR A 104 10.09 -15.27 -1.83
CA THR A 104 10.97 -16.18 -1.08
C THR A 104 12.44 -15.87 -1.34
N ASN A 105 12.82 -15.76 -2.62
CA ASN A 105 14.21 -15.52 -3.01
C ASN A 105 14.70 -14.15 -2.54
N THR A 106 13.88 -13.11 -2.69
CA THR A 106 14.25 -11.75 -2.28
C THR A 106 14.29 -11.62 -0.75
N ALA A 107 13.33 -12.21 -0.03
CA ALA A 107 13.31 -12.22 1.43
C ALA A 107 14.54 -12.95 2.00
N ARG A 108 14.94 -14.08 1.39
CA ARG A 108 16.17 -14.80 1.72
C ARG A 108 17.41 -13.94 1.51
N ASN A 109 17.50 -13.24 0.36
CA ASN A 109 18.65 -12.37 0.06
C ASN A 109 18.75 -11.19 1.03
N LEU A 110 17.62 -10.62 1.45
CA LEU A 110 17.54 -9.59 2.48
C LEU A 110 17.61 -10.16 3.91
N ASN A 111 17.67 -11.49 4.05
CA ASN A 111 17.48 -12.25 5.28
C ASN A 111 16.44 -11.62 6.22
N VAL A 112 15.24 -11.47 5.65
CA VAL A 112 14.00 -11.10 6.33
C VAL A 112 12.97 -12.24 6.17
N PRO A 113 11.97 -12.34 7.04
CA PRO A 113 10.86 -13.27 6.84
C PRO A 113 10.19 -13.05 5.48
N GLU A 114 9.83 -14.15 4.82
CA GLU A 114 9.08 -14.10 3.57
C GLU A 114 7.70 -13.45 3.80
N PRO A 115 7.38 -12.35 3.09
CA PRO A 115 6.04 -11.80 3.17
C PRO A 115 5.05 -12.69 2.41
N LEU A 116 3.88 -12.91 3.00
CA LEU A 116 2.81 -13.63 2.32
C LEU A 116 1.88 -12.67 1.59
N LEU A 117 1.31 -13.15 0.48
CA LEU A 117 0.19 -12.45 -0.16
C LEU A 117 -1.02 -12.44 0.79
N PRO A 118 -1.66 -11.27 0.99
CA PRO A 118 -2.88 -11.16 1.77
C PRO A 118 -3.97 -12.10 1.28
N ALA A 119 -4.57 -12.85 2.20
CA ALA A 119 -5.75 -13.66 1.93
C ALA A 119 -6.98 -12.76 1.98
N ILE A 120 -7.41 -12.27 0.82
CA ILE A 120 -8.62 -11.45 0.70
C ILE A 120 -9.84 -12.36 0.73
N GLY A 121 -10.57 -12.35 1.84
CA GLY A 121 -11.75 -13.18 2.05
C GLY A 121 -13.02 -12.56 1.46
N HIS A 122 -13.14 -11.23 1.52
CA HIS A 122 -14.32 -10.51 1.05
C HIS A 122 -13.94 -9.33 0.17
N SER A 123 -14.35 -9.36 -1.10
CA SER A 123 -14.08 -8.27 -2.06
C SER A 123 -14.60 -6.91 -1.58
N ALA A 124 -15.72 -6.88 -0.85
CA ALA A 124 -16.30 -5.67 -0.25
C ALA A 124 -15.37 -5.02 0.80
N ASN A 125 -14.56 -5.82 1.50
CA ASN A 125 -13.63 -5.37 2.53
C ASN A 125 -12.16 -5.46 2.10
N ALA A 126 -11.88 -5.78 0.83
CA ALA A 126 -10.55 -6.08 0.33
C ALA A 126 -9.51 -5.00 0.66
N LEU A 127 -9.88 -3.73 0.53
CA LEU A 127 -9.00 -2.59 0.86
C LEU A 127 -8.64 -2.56 2.34
N HIS A 128 -9.62 -2.83 3.20
CA HIS A 128 -9.42 -2.84 4.65
C HIS A 128 -8.59 -4.06 5.06
N GLU A 129 -8.94 -5.26 4.56
CA GLU A 129 -8.18 -6.50 4.81
C GLU A 129 -6.72 -6.35 4.35
N PHE A 130 -6.49 -5.74 3.18
CA PHE A 130 -5.15 -5.42 2.69
C PHE A 130 -4.40 -4.47 3.61
N ALA A 131 -5.00 -3.32 3.95
CA ALA A 131 -4.37 -2.33 4.82
C ALA A 131 -4.02 -2.93 6.19
N VAL A 132 -4.95 -3.70 6.78
CA VAL A 132 -4.70 -4.42 8.04
C VAL A 132 -3.53 -5.37 7.90
N HIS A 133 -3.45 -6.18 6.83
CA HIS A 133 -2.33 -7.10 6.60
C HIS A 133 -0.98 -6.39 6.50
N ILE A 134 -0.90 -5.27 5.76
CA ILE A 134 0.34 -4.50 5.63
C ILE A 134 0.75 -3.86 6.95
N GLU A 135 -0.22 -3.40 7.75
CA GLU A 135 0.07 -2.72 9.01
C GLU A 135 0.34 -3.66 10.18
N THR A 136 -0.33 -4.82 10.25
CA THR A 136 -0.06 -5.86 11.26
C THR A 136 1.25 -6.58 10.99
N ASP A 137 1.70 -6.61 9.74
CA ASP A 137 2.93 -7.28 9.33
C ASP A 137 3.02 -8.70 9.91
N PRO A 138 2.11 -9.62 9.53
CA PRO A 138 1.95 -10.91 10.20
C PRO A 138 3.19 -11.81 10.13
N GLN A 139 4.07 -11.59 9.15
CA GLN A 139 5.35 -12.29 9.01
C GLN A 139 6.51 -11.54 9.65
N CYS A 140 6.29 -10.34 10.18
CA CYS A 140 7.31 -9.45 10.71
C CYS A 140 8.38 -9.06 9.67
N THR A 141 8.01 -9.01 8.38
CA THR A 141 8.91 -8.64 7.29
C THR A 141 9.28 -7.17 7.39
N ALA A 142 8.30 -6.28 7.55
CA ALA A 142 8.52 -4.85 7.69
C ALA A 142 9.26 -4.52 9.00
N ALA A 143 8.94 -5.22 10.09
CA ALA A 143 9.65 -5.09 11.36
C ALA A 143 11.12 -5.54 11.24
N ARG A 144 11.39 -6.64 10.53
CA ARG A 144 12.77 -7.10 10.31
C ARG A 144 13.56 -6.16 9.41
N LEU A 145 12.93 -5.59 8.38
CA LEU A 145 13.54 -4.53 7.57
C LEU A 145 13.91 -3.31 8.44
N ALA A 146 13.00 -2.88 9.32
CA ALA A 146 13.22 -1.77 10.25
C ALA A 146 14.44 -2.02 11.16
N GLN A 147 14.47 -3.19 11.77
CA GLN A 147 15.51 -3.61 12.69
C GLN A 147 16.89 -3.66 12.02
N ARG A 148 16.96 -4.21 10.82
CA ARG A 148 18.24 -4.55 10.18
C ARG A 148 18.82 -3.43 9.35
N TYR A 149 17.96 -2.70 8.64
CA TYR A 149 18.37 -1.70 7.66
C TYR A 149 17.92 -0.30 8.04
N GLY A 150 16.79 -0.17 8.74
CA GLY A 150 16.26 1.10 9.23
C GLY A 150 14.76 1.24 9.02
N GLU A 151 14.13 2.13 9.78
CA GLU A 151 12.69 2.40 9.63
C GLU A 151 12.32 2.88 8.22
N GLY A 152 13.25 3.55 7.53
CA GLY A 152 13.07 3.96 6.15
C GLY A 152 12.79 2.78 5.21
N GLU A 153 13.50 1.67 5.36
CA GLU A 153 13.33 0.48 4.51
C GLU A 153 12.01 -0.24 4.77
N SER A 154 11.56 -0.24 6.04
CA SER A 154 10.22 -0.71 6.42
C SER A 154 9.13 0.15 5.78
N ALA A 155 9.29 1.47 5.84
CA ALA A 155 8.37 2.42 5.23
C ALA A 155 8.36 2.29 3.69
N ILE A 156 9.51 2.04 3.05
CA ILE A 156 9.58 1.79 1.60
C ILE A 156 8.77 0.54 1.24
N TYR A 157 8.93 -0.55 1.99
CA TYR A 157 8.15 -1.79 1.79
C TYR A 157 6.64 -1.54 1.92
N LYS A 158 6.20 -0.86 2.99
CA LYS A 158 4.77 -0.56 3.19
C LYS A 158 4.24 0.37 2.10
N MET A 159 4.96 1.46 1.80
CA MET A 159 4.61 2.39 0.72
C MET A 159 4.45 1.66 -0.60
N SER A 160 5.41 0.82 -0.98
CA SER A 160 5.40 0.14 -2.26
C SER A 160 4.30 -0.91 -2.36
N ALA A 161 3.91 -1.53 -1.25
CA ALA A 161 2.72 -2.37 -1.20
C ALA A 161 1.44 -1.59 -1.52
N TYR A 162 1.24 -0.41 -0.93
CA TYR A 162 0.11 0.44 -1.30
C TYR A 162 0.17 0.89 -2.76
N VAL A 163 1.36 1.19 -3.29
CA VAL A 163 1.54 1.50 -4.72
C VAL A 163 1.17 0.32 -5.61
N GLY A 164 1.63 -0.89 -5.32
CA GLY A 164 1.33 -2.08 -6.10
C GLY A 164 -0.17 -2.41 -6.12
N HIS A 165 -0.83 -2.29 -4.97
CA HIS A 165 -2.27 -2.50 -4.90
C HIS A 165 -3.04 -1.42 -5.65
N SER A 166 -2.64 -0.15 -5.51
CA SER A 166 -3.21 0.96 -6.29
C SER A 166 -3.02 0.71 -7.79
N ALA A 167 -1.82 0.32 -8.23
CA ALA A 167 -1.50 0.13 -9.65
C ALA A 167 -2.37 -0.96 -10.31
N SER A 168 -2.51 -2.11 -9.66
CA SER A 168 -3.39 -3.18 -10.16
C SER A 168 -4.86 -2.75 -10.15
N SER A 169 -5.30 -2.01 -9.13
CA SER A 169 -6.69 -1.55 -9.01
C SER A 169 -7.05 -0.49 -10.04
N ARG A 170 -6.16 0.46 -10.34
CA ARG A 170 -6.44 1.59 -11.25
C ARG A 170 -6.73 1.17 -12.68
N ALA A 171 -6.15 0.06 -13.14
CA ALA A 171 -6.44 -0.49 -14.46
C ALA A 171 -7.88 -0.97 -14.61
N ALA A 172 -8.53 -1.40 -13.52
CA ALA A 172 -9.91 -1.92 -13.53
C ALA A 172 -10.92 -0.92 -12.94
N PHE A 173 -10.52 -0.19 -11.90
CA PHE A 173 -11.35 0.68 -11.07
C PHE A 173 -10.55 1.91 -10.61
N PRO A 174 -10.47 2.98 -11.43
CA PRO A 174 -9.68 4.17 -11.12
C PRO A 174 -9.99 4.78 -9.75
N GLU A 175 -11.28 4.82 -9.38
CA GLU A 175 -11.83 5.32 -8.11
C GLU A 175 -11.24 4.62 -6.88
N ILE A 176 -10.91 3.33 -7.00
CA ILE A 176 -10.37 2.52 -5.89
C ILE A 176 -8.90 2.88 -5.66
N GLY A 177 -8.14 3.08 -6.74
CA GLY A 177 -6.72 3.41 -6.64
C GLY A 177 -6.43 4.71 -5.90
N ALA A 178 -7.29 5.71 -6.04
CA ALA A 178 -7.17 6.99 -5.34
C ALA A 178 -7.25 6.85 -3.81
N ARG A 179 -7.93 5.81 -3.30
CA ARG A 179 -8.10 5.59 -1.85
C ARG A 179 -6.81 5.26 -1.12
N PHE A 180 -5.76 4.83 -1.83
CA PHE A 180 -4.46 4.53 -1.24
C PHE A 180 -3.52 5.74 -1.13
N VAL A 181 -3.88 6.88 -1.73
CA VAL A 181 -3.04 8.09 -1.72
C VAL A 181 -2.61 8.52 -0.30
N PRO A 182 -3.49 8.52 0.72
CA PRO A 182 -3.07 8.84 2.09
C PRO A 182 -2.01 7.89 2.64
N ASN A 183 -2.17 6.58 2.45
CA ASN A 183 -1.20 5.56 2.89
C ASN A 183 0.13 5.69 2.15
N ILE A 184 0.10 5.94 0.84
CA ILE A 184 1.30 6.17 0.02
C ILE A 184 2.06 7.39 0.55
N ARG A 185 1.37 8.53 0.78
CA ARG A 185 2.01 9.75 1.32
C ARG A 185 2.60 9.53 2.71
N HIS A 186 1.83 8.89 3.60
CA HIS A 186 2.27 8.62 4.96
C HIS A 186 3.58 7.83 4.98
N HIS A 187 3.63 6.70 4.28
CA HIS A 187 4.82 5.85 4.24
C HIS A 187 5.95 6.45 3.41
N ALA A 188 5.66 7.22 2.35
CA ALA A 188 6.68 7.97 1.61
C ALA A 188 7.42 8.98 2.50
N LYS A 189 6.69 9.71 3.34
CA LYS A 189 7.27 10.66 4.31
C LYS A 189 8.19 9.93 5.31
N SER A 190 7.73 8.80 5.87
CA SER A 190 8.55 7.98 6.78
C SER A 190 9.79 7.38 6.10
N ALA A 191 9.69 7.10 4.80
CA ALA A 191 10.78 6.60 3.97
C ALA A 191 11.74 7.69 3.43
N ASN A 192 11.48 8.97 3.73
CA ASN A 192 12.15 10.12 3.12
C ASN A 192 12.17 10.07 1.58
N VAL A 193 11.08 9.60 0.97
CA VAL A 193 10.91 9.58 -0.49
C VAL A 193 10.31 10.93 -0.91
N PRO A 194 10.95 11.66 -1.84
CA PRO A 194 10.42 12.92 -2.31
C PRO A 194 9.08 12.72 -3.02
N GLU A 195 8.20 13.72 -2.94
CA GLU A 195 6.87 13.63 -3.55
C GLU A 195 6.93 13.64 -5.08
N GLN A 196 7.99 14.22 -5.67
CA GLN A 196 8.12 14.39 -7.13
C GLN A 196 7.97 13.08 -7.94
N PRO A 197 8.69 11.97 -7.65
CA PRO A 197 8.48 10.70 -8.35
C PRO A 197 7.09 10.08 -8.09
N LEU A 198 6.44 10.42 -6.97
CA LEU A 198 5.13 9.92 -6.58
C LEU A 198 3.98 10.69 -7.24
N GLN A 199 4.18 11.94 -7.65
CA GLN A 199 3.12 12.86 -8.12
C GLN A 199 2.07 12.22 -9.04
N PRO A 200 2.42 11.44 -10.08
CA PRO A 200 1.41 10.82 -10.93
C PRO A 200 0.48 9.86 -10.17
N LEU A 201 1.02 9.15 -9.16
CA LEU A 201 0.28 8.21 -8.31
C LEU A 201 -0.63 8.90 -7.29
N LEU A 202 -0.34 10.16 -6.95
CA LEU A 202 -1.06 10.93 -5.94
C LEU A 202 -2.26 11.69 -6.50
N GLN A 203 -2.48 11.62 -7.81
CA GLN A 203 -3.64 12.22 -8.46
C GLN A 203 -4.89 11.35 -8.25
N ASP A 204 -6.02 12.02 -7.99
CA ASP A 204 -7.33 11.37 -7.83
C ASP A 204 -7.68 10.60 -9.11
N SER A 205 -7.62 11.28 -10.26
CA SER A 205 -7.68 10.66 -11.59
C SER A 205 -6.29 10.53 -12.19
N MET A 206 -5.81 9.30 -12.29
CA MET A 206 -4.70 8.98 -13.19
C MET A 206 -5.31 8.38 -14.45
N GLY A 207 -4.71 8.61 -15.61
CA GLY A 207 -5.18 7.96 -16.84
C GLY A 207 -4.97 6.44 -16.79
N GLY A 208 -5.27 5.80 -17.92
CA GLY A 208 -5.31 4.34 -18.03
C GLY A 208 -4.01 3.60 -17.70
N GLU A 209 -4.00 2.30 -17.98
CA GLU A 209 -2.93 1.38 -17.62
C GLU A 209 -1.51 1.89 -17.97
N ASP A 210 -1.33 2.51 -19.14
CA ASP A 210 -0.04 3.03 -19.59
C ASP A 210 0.51 4.13 -18.68
N GLN A 211 -0.35 5.03 -18.19
CA GLN A 211 0.09 6.11 -17.29
C GLN A 211 0.45 5.56 -15.91
N THR A 212 -0.33 4.60 -15.42
CA THR A 212 -0.03 3.90 -14.17
C THR A 212 1.31 3.16 -14.28
N ARG A 213 1.55 2.47 -15.40
CA ARG A 213 2.80 1.77 -15.68
C ARG A 213 3.98 2.73 -15.76
N ALA A 214 3.84 3.86 -16.46
CA ALA A 214 4.87 4.89 -16.54
C ALA A 214 5.22 5.48 -15.17
N ALA A 215 4.22 5.71 -14.31
CA ALA A 215 4.42 6.20 -12.95
C ALA A 215 5.17 5.18 -12.07
N VAL A 216 4.79 3.90 -12.13
CA VAL A 216 5.48 2.83 -11.42
C VAL A 216 6.93 2.68 -11.91
N ASN A 217 7.16 2.72 -13.23
CA ASN A 217 8.51 2.64 -13.79
C ASN A 217 9.39 3.80 -13.32
N ARG A 218 8.83 5.02 -13.21
CA ARG A 218 9.57 6.18 -12.67
C ARG A 218 10.02 5.95 -11.22
N LEU A 219 9.18 5.35 -10.38
CA LEU A 219 9.55 5.01 -9.00
C LEU A 219 10.57 3.88 -8.95
N ASP A 220 10.42 2.87 -9.81
CA ASP A 220 11.39 1.78 -9.91
C ASP A 220 12.78 2.32 -10.29
N GLU A 221 12.86 3.22 -11.28
CA GLU A 221 14.11 3.89 -11.66
C GLU A 221 14.66 4.80 -10.56
N TYR A 222 13.80 5.49 -9.80
CA TYR A 222 14.22 6.27 -8.63
C TYR A 222 14.96 5.38 -7.61
N PHE A 223 14.39 4.23 -7.24
CA PHE A 223 15.02 3.31 -6.29
C PHE A 223 16.25 2.59 -6.86
N LYS A 224 16.30 2.31 -8.16
CA LYS A 224 17.48 1.73 -8.82
C LYS A 224 18.67 2.68 -8.83
N THR A 225 18.45 3.98 -9.06
CA THR A 225 19.52 4.96 -9.27
C THR A 225 20.00 5.61 -7.97
N GLY A 226 19.14 5.73 -6.96
CA GLY A 226 19.50 6.23 -5.63
C GLY A 226 19.64 7.75 -5.54
N ASN A 227 18.86 8.48 -6.35
CA ASN A 227 18.82 9.95 -6.37
C ASN A 227 18.16 10.56 -5.11
#